data_AF-A0A1C6CRA8-F1
#
_entry.id   AF-A0A1C6CRA8-F1
#
_cell.length_a   1.000
_cell.length_b   1.000
_cell.length_c   1.000
_cell.angle_alpha   90.00
_cell.angle_beta   90.00
_cell.angle_gamma   90.00
#
_symmetry.space_group_name_H-M   'P 1'
#
loop_
_entity.id
_entity.type
_entity.pdbx_description
1 polymer ?
#
loop_
_entity_poly.entity_id
_entity_poly.type
_entity_poly.pdbx_seq_one_letter_code
_entity_poly.pdbx_strand_id
1 'polypeptide(L)' 'MMENNAVKNIIMAILFFVFLGLIIVGQKTVSVANLGMEFIGLAGLLVLLYLYNRKYK' A
#
# COMPACT_ATOMS: atom_id res chain seq x y z
N MET A 1 3.10 -23.31 14.77
CA MET A 1 2.81 -23.00 13.35
C MET A 1 3.89 -22.05 12.89
N MET A 2 4.74 -22.42 11.92
CA MET A 2 5.80 -21.51 11.44
C MET A 2 5.17 -20.20 10.95
N GLU A 3 5.52 -19.06 11.54
CA GLU A 3 5.33 -17.77 10.91
C GLU A 3 6.09 -17.78 9.58
N ASN A 4 5.37 -17.99 8.48
CA ASN A 4 6.00 -18.03 7.17
C ASN A 4 6.26 -16.60 6.71
N ASN A 5 7.38 -16.03 7.16
CA ASN A 5 7.84 -14.67 6.81
C ASN A 5 7.79 -14.40 5.29
N ALA A 6 7.94 -15.44 4.47
CA ALA A 6 7.77 -15.37 3.03
C ALA A 6 6.34 -14.99 2.61
N VAL A 7 5.31 -15.61 3.20
CA VAL A 7 3.90 -15.33 2.90
C VAL A 7 3.56 -13.89 3.26
N LYS A 8 3.99 -13.43 4.44
CA LYS A 8 3.82 -12.03 4.88
C LYS A 8 4.48 -11.04 3.90
N ASN A 9 5.70 -11.32 3.46
CA ASN A 9 6.40 -10.47 2.49
C ASN A 9 5.69 -10.45 1.12
N ILE A 10 5.18 -11.59 0.66
CA ILE A 10 4.40 -11.68 -0.59
C ILE A 10 3.13 -10.83 -0.48
N ILE A 11 2.39 -10.94 0.63
CA ILE A 11 1.20 -10.13 0.88
C ILE A 11 1.54 -8.63 0.87
N MET A 12 2.62 -8.23 1.56
CA MET A 12 3.07 -6.84 1.57
C MET A 12 3.41 -6.32 0.16
N ALA A 13 4.05 -7.14 -0.68
CA ALA A 13 4.38 -6.78 -2.06
C ALA A 13 3.12 -6.61 -2.92
N ILE A 14 2.13 -7.51 -2.80
CA ILE A 14 0.86 -7.39 -3.51
C ILE A 14 0.14 -6.10 -3.10
N LEU A 15 0.05 -5.84 -1.78
CA LEU A 15 -0.59 -4.63 -1.25
C LEU A 15 0.11 -3.35 -1.74
N PHE A 16 1.44 -3.37 -1.85
CA PHE A 16 2.19 -2.24 -2.42
C PHE A 16 1.71 -1.89 -3.83
N PHE A 17 1.58 -2.88 -4.72
CA PHE A 17 1.09 -2.64 -6.09
C PHE A 17 -0.39 -2.24 -6.13
N VAL A 18 -1.22 -2.76 -5.24
CA VAL A 18 -2.63 -2.34 -5.12
C VAL A 18 -2.72 -0.86 -4.75
N PHE A 19 -2.03 -0.41 -3.70
CA PHE A 19 -2.05 0.99 -3.28
C PHE A 19 -1.41 1.94 -4.30
N LEU A 20 -0.33 1.51 -4.95
CA LEU A 20 0.27 2.25 -6.07
C LEU A 20 -0.72 2.37 -7.24
N GLY A 21 -1.44 1.30 -7.56
CA GLY A 21 -2.47 1.28 -8.59
C GLY A 21 -3.62 2.26 -8.30
N LEU A 22 -4.07 2.38 -7.05
CA LEU A 22 -5.08 3.36 -6.65
C LEU A 22 -4.64 4.80 -6.94
N ILE A 23 -3.38 5.14 -6.65
CA ILE A 23 -2.84 6.47 -6.92
C ILE A 23 -2.78 6.72 -8.44
N ILE A 24 -2.23 5.76 -9.21
CA ILE A 24 -2.11 5.90 -10.66
C ILE A 24 -3.48 6.03 -11.34
N VAL A 25 -4.49 5.30 -10.86
CA VAL A 25 -5.85 5.36 -11.40
C VAL A 25 -6.54 6.67 -11.00
N GLY A 26 -6.41 7.10 -9.74
CA GLY A 26 -6.98 8.36 -9.26
C GLY A 26 -6.48 9.57 -10.07
N GLN A 27 -5.19 9.59 -10.40
CA GLN A 27 -4.58 10.69 -11.15
C GLN A 27 -5.07 10.83 -12.60
N LYS A 28 -5.70 9.80 -13.18
CA LYS A 28 -6.19 9.86 -14.58
C LYS A 28 -7.33 10.86 -14.78
N THR A 29 -8.01 11.27 -13.71
CA THR A 29 -9.13 12.22 -13.82
C THR A 29 -9.22 13.05 -12.54
N VAL A 30 -9.24 14.37 -12.70
CA VAL A 30 -9.36 15.29 -11.57
C VAL A 30 -10.79 15.29 -11.04
N SER A 31 -11.00 14.66 -9.88
CA SER A 31 -12.27 14.71 -9.15
C SER A 31 -12.02 14.54 -7.64
N VAL A 32 -12.95 15.02 -6.81
CA VAL A 32 -12.85 14.87 -5.34
C VAL A 32 -12.83 13.39 -4.93
N ALA A 33 -13.59 12.55 -5.65
CA ALA A 33 -13.61 11.11 -5.41
C ALA A 33 -12.24 10.48 -5.72
N ASN A 34 -11.61 10.86 -6.82
CA ASN A 34 -10.29 10.35 -7.21
C ASN A 34 -9.18 10.87 -6.31
N LEU A 35 -9.28 12.11 -5.84
CA LEU A 35 -8.40 12.64 -4.80
C LEU A 35 -8.50 11.82 -3.50
N GLY A 36 -9.72 11.43 -3.11
CA GLY A 36 -9.93 10.50 -2.00
C GLY A 36 -9.26 9.13 -2.22
N MET A 37 -9.35 8.59 -3.43
CA MET A 37 -8.69 7.34 -3.82
C MET A 37 -7.16 7.43 -3.70
N GLU A 38 -6.58 8.57 -4.12
CA GLU A 38 -5.15 8.85 -3.97
C GLU A 38 -4.74 8.89 -2.49
N PHE A 39 -5.53 9.54 -1.63
CA PHE A 39 -5.26 9.56 -0.18
C PHE A 39 -5.32 8.17 0.45
N ILE A 40 -6.26 7.33 0.04
CA ILE A 40 -6.35 5.94 0.50
C ILE A 40 -5.11 5.14 0.07
N GLY A 41 -4.70 5.27 -1.20
CA GLY A 41 -3.48 4.65 -1.70
C GLY A 41 -2.24 5.13 -0.93
N LEU A 42 -2.11 6.44 -0.71
CA LEU A 42 -0.99 7.04 0.02
C LEU A 42 -0.95 6.55 1.47
N ALA A 43 -2.08 6.56 2.18
CA ALA A 43 -2.16 6.07 3.55
C ALA A 43 -1.75 4.60 3.64
N GLY A 44 -2.19 3.77 2.68
CA GLY A 44 -1.80 2.37 2.58
C GLY A 44 -0.29 2.16 2.40
N LEU A 45 0.35 2.96 1.52
CA LEU A 45 1.80 2.92 1.32
C LEU A 45 2.57 3.34 2.58
N LEU A 46 2.12 4.39 3.29
CA LEU A 46 2.74 4.83 4.54
C LEU A 46 2.64 3.76 5.64
N VAL A 47 1.49 3.09 5.75
CA VAL A 47 1.31 1.97 6.69
C VAL A 47 2.23 0.80 6.34
N LEU A 48 2.35 0.42 5.06
CA LEU A 48 3.28 -0.62 4.63
C LEU A 48 4.72 -0.26 4.97
N LEU A 49 5.14 0.99 4.70
CA LEU A 49 6.47 1.47 5.04
C LEU A 49 6.74 1.42 6.55
N TYR A 50 5.75 1.83 7.36
CA TYR A 50 5.84 1.72 8.82
C TYR A 50 6.00 0.27 9.29
N LEU A 51 5.18 -0.65 8.78
CA LEU A 51 5.24 -2.06 9.12
C LEU A 51 6.56 -2.72 8.70
N TYR A 52 7.06 -2.34 7.52
CA TYR A 52 8.38 -2.77 7.05
C TYR A 52 9.47 -2.25 7.99
N ASN A 53 9.50 -0.95 8.28
CA ASN A 53 10.52 -0.34 9.12
C ASN A 53 10.51 -0.84 10.57
N ARG A 54 9.34 -1.18 11.11
CA ARG A 54 9.21 -1.77 12.45
C ARG A 54 9.89 -3.14 12.58
N LYS A 55 10.09 -3.85 11.46
CA LYS A 55 10.81 -5.14 11.45
C LYS A 55 12.32 -4.98 11.62
N TYR A 56 12.87 -3.81 11.31
CA TYR A 56 14.31 -3.51 11.36
C TYR A 56 14.74 -2.74 12.62
N LYS A 57 13.79 -2.43 13.51
CA LYS A 57 14.04 -1.88 14.86
C LYS A 57 13.88 -2.99 15.89
#